data_AF-A0A2A3T9S1-F1
#
_entry.id   AF-A0A2A3T9S1-F1
#
_cell.length_a   1.000
_cell.length_b   1.000
_cell.length_c   1.000
_cell.angle_alpha   90.00
_cell.angle_beta   90.00
_cell.angle_gamma   90.00
#
_symmetry.space_group_name_H-M   'P 1'
#
loop_
_entity.id
_entity.type
_entity.pdbx_description
1 polymer ?
#
loop_
_entity_poly.entity_id
_entity_poly.type
_entity_poly.pdbx_seq_one_letter_code
_entity_poly.pdbx_strand_id
1 'polypeptide(L)'
;MDCSEKNMNKGELMKFPIFIVTIIVITMVGSIQFSDAATNPVHVYHFNRGVVDEQSPFAGEVLWTLINGNEGTIVHSSDHGVVVVRFSLSYSDVCIESIGIICLDGKVTQFKNTDSHNEGEDLKIIIDATNNEEIISMINGPLAGVDVKINLTKIKTPEAEEIAKRFVFSAPTFSYDGMPESFKVGDIIIQESFPPQFVVPIDFDSLHGGYGDRTEQIVTQVITPHTIIVTVTNGMVTSAIIDRKWDELNQIQLPWTPTKVPDETVSHENIE
;
A
#
# COMPACT_ATOMS: atom_id res chain seq x y z
N MET A 1 56.44 24.71 -17.20
CA MET A 1 57.46 25.69 -17.60
C MET A 1 56.96 27.06 -17.20
N ASP A 2 57.76 27.70 -16.35
CA ASP A 2 57.80 29.11 -15.97
C ASP A 2 56.58 29.78 -15.30
N CYS A 3 56.72 29.96 -13.99
CA CYS A 3 56.13 31.05 -13.21
C CYS A 3 57.07 32.26 -13.30
N SER A 4 56.54 33.48 -13.40
CA SER A 4 57.30 34.64 -12.93
C SER A 4 56.39 35.74 -12.37
N GLU A 5 56.57 35.95 -11.08
CA GLU A 5 56.04 37.02 -10.25
C GLU A 5 56.49 38.41 -10.71
N LYS A 6 55.69 39.43 -10.39
CA LYS A 6 56.25 40.75 -10.04
C LYS A 6 55.63 41.30 -8.76
N ASN A 7 56.53 41.44 -7.79
CA ASN A 7 56.46 42.16 -6.52
C ASN A 7 56.10 43.64 -6.66
N MET A 8 55.46 44.20 -5.62
CA MET A 8 55.64 45.54 -5.03
C MET A 8 54.47 45.80 -4.07
N ASN A 9 54.57 46.48 -2.93
CA ASN A 9 55.65 46.86 -2.03
C ASN A 9 54.99 47.32 -0.71
N LYS A 10 55.77 47.35 0.38
CA LYS A 10 55.44 47.79 1.75
C LYS A 10 55.11 49.29 1.88
N GLY A 11 54.30 49.62 2.88
CA GLY A 11 54.19 50.94 3.54
C GLY A 11 53.14 50.90 4.66
N GLU A 12 53.52 50.56 5.91
CA GLU A 12 53.74 51.49 7.05
C GLU A 12 52.57 52.46 7.33
N LEU A 13 51.67 52.15 8.27
CA LEU A 13 51.66 52.45 9.72
C LEU A 13 51.52 53.94 10.07
N MET A 14 50.31 54.35 10.47
CA MET A 14 50.11 55.54 11.31
C MET A 14 48.93 55.32 12.26
N LYS A 15 49.21 55.34 13.57
CA LYS A 15 48.25 55.29 14.68
C LYS A 15 47.87 56.71 15.08
N PHE A 16 46.59 57.00 15.28
CA PHE A 16 46.12 57.99 16.28
C PHE A 16 44.73 57.56 16.81
N PRO A 17 44.37 57.90 18.06
CA PRO A 17 43.39 57.16 18.85
C PRO A 17 42.06 57.93 19.05
N ILE A 18 41.16 57.26 19.79
CA ILE A 18 40.03 57.83 20.58
C ILE A 18 38.77 58.20 19.78
N PHE A 19 37.70 57.42 19.90
CA PHE A 19 36.55 57.73 20.78
C PHE A 19 35.49 56.63 20.69
N ILE A 20 35.15 56.09 21.86
CA ILE A 20 34.08 55.13 22.11
C ILE A 20 32.75 55.85 21.86
N VAL A 21 31.99 55.40 20.87
CA VAL A 21 30.54 55.61 20.79
C VAL A 21 29.93 54.27 20.38
N THR A 22 29.61 53.46 21.39
CA THR A 22 28.90 52.20 21.24
C THR A 22 27.43 52.50 20.91
N ILE A 23 27.10 52.60 19.62
CA ILE A 23 25.72 52.58 19.16
C ILE A 23 25.27 51.12 19.18
N ILE A 24 24.58 50.73 20.25
CA ILE A 24 23.87 49.45 20.34
C ILE A 24 22.64 49.57 19.44
N VAL A 25 22.79 49.16 18.18
CA VAL A 25 21.66 48.90 17.30
C VAL A 25 21.09 47.55 17.72
N ILE A 26 20.03 47.56 18.52
CA ILE A 26 19.22 46.37 18.80
C ILE A 26 18.42 46.09 17.52
N THR A 27 18.99 45.32 16.60
CA THR A 27 18.18 44.64 15.59
C THR A 27 17.37 43.57 16.32
N MET A 28 16.06 43.79 16.44
CA MET A 28 15.13 42.69 16.73
C MET A 28 15.20 41.73 15.55
N VAL A 29 16.15 40.79 15.60
CA VAL A 29 16.06 39.56 14.84
C VAL A 29 14.98 38.76 15.56
N GLY A 30 13.73 38.96 15.14
CA GLY A 30 12.66 38.03 15.49
C GLY A 30 13.15 36.66 15.08
N SER A 31 13.45 35.82 16.06
CA SER A 31 13.76 34.43 15.84
C SER A 31 12.49 33.83 15.26
N ILE A 32 12.43 33.68 13.95
CA ILE A 32 11.45 32.79 13.33
C ILE A 32 11.83 31.43 13.87
N GLN A 33 11.09 30.97 14.88
CA GLN A 33 11.12 29.59 15.26
C GLN A 33 10.47 28.86 14.10
N PHE A 34 11.31 28.30 13.21
CA PHE A 34 10.89 27.18 12.41
C PHE A 34 10.54 26.10 13.42
N SER A 35 9.25 25.88 13.63
CA SER A 35 8.82 24.61 14.19
C SER A 35 9.31 23.57 13.20
N ASP A 36 10.32 22.79 13.58
CA ASP A 36 10.54 21.50 12.94
C ASP A 36 9.18 20.81 12.98
N ALA A 37 8.55 20.71 11.82
CA ALA A 37 7.43 19.81 11.64
C ALA A 37 8.02 18.45 11.96
N ALA A 38 7.75 17.96 13.17
CA ALA A 38 8.08 16.60 13.56
C ALA A 38 7.50 15.70 12.46
N THR A 39 8.40 15.18 11.63
CA THR A 39 8.09 14.20 10.60
C THR A 39 7.68 12.96 11.36
N ASN A 40 6.38 12.82 11.62
CA ASN A 40 5.85 11.52 12.02
C ASN A 40 6.26 10.57 10.89
N PRO A 41 7.11 9.57 11.17
CA PRO A 41 7.50 8.63 10.13
C PRO A 41 6.23 7.96 9.66
N VAL A 42 5.87 8.21 8.40
CA VAL A 42 4.77 7.52 7.74
C VAL A 42 5.11 6.03 7.84
N HIS A 43 4.32 5.28 8.61
CA HIS A 43 4.51 3.85 8.76
C HIS A 43 4.11 3.19 7.44
N VAL A 44 5.09 2.76 6.64
CA VAL A 44 4.84 2.01 5.42
C VAL A 44 4.42 0.60 5.79
N TYR A 45 3.22 0.20 5.38
CA TYR A 45 2.84 -1.20 5.34
C TYR A 45 2.62 -1.60 3.88
N HIS A 46 3.33 -2.62 3.42
CA HIS A 46 3.21 -3.14 2.06
C HIS A 46 3.27 -4.65 2.10
N PHE A 47 2.32 -5.31 1.44
CA PHE A 47 2.37 -6.75 1.22
C PHE A 47 2.09 -7.01 -0.26
N ASN A 48 3.03 -7.66 -0.91
CA ASN A 48 2.93 -8.02 -2.31
C ASN A 48 3.29 -9.50 -2.49
N ARG A 49 2.60 -10.13 -3.44
CA ARG A 49 2.97 -11.42 -4.01
C ARG A 49 2.85 -11.29 -5.52
N GLY A 50 3.96 -11.41 -6.23
CA GLY A 50 3.95 -11.29 -7.69
C GLY A 50 4.91 -12.23 -8.37
N VAL A 51 4.75 -12.35 -9.68
CA VAL A 51 5.66 -13.08 -10.54
C VAL A 51 6.73 -12.11 -11.03
N VAL A 52 7.99 -12.50 -10.89
CA VAL A 52 9.13 -11.73 -11.38
C VAL A 52 9.10 -11.67 -12.91
N ASP A 53 9.33 -10.48 -13.44
CA ASP A 53 9.32 -10.19 -14.87
C ASP A 53 10.31 -11.08 -15.64
N GLU A 54 9.95 -11.48 -16.86
CA GLU A 54 10.74 -12.36 -17.73
C GLU A 54 12.12 -11.80 -18.09
N GLN A 55 12.31 -10.49 -17.95
CA GLN A 55 13.58 -9.82 -18.23
C GLN A 55 14.52 -9.80 -17.00
N SER A 56 14.03 -10.19 -15.82
CA SER A 56 14.80 -10.21 -14.58
C SER A 56 15.51 -11.56 -14.39
N PRO A 57 16.66 -11.63 -13.67
CA PRO A 57 17.39 -12.88 -13.44
C PRO A 57 16.61 -14.00 -12.76
N PHE A 58 15.49 -13.67 -12.10
CA PHE A 58 14.58 -14.64 -11.46
C PHE A 58 13.25 -14.78 -12.21
N ALA A 59 13.27 -14.60 -13.53
CA ALA A 59 12.11 -14.68 -14.42
C ALA A 59 11.17 -15.85 -14.07
N GLY A 60 9.89 -15.54 -13.86
CA GLY A 60 8.86 -16.53 -13.57
C GLY A 60 8.81 -17.01 -12.10
N GLU A 61 9.77 -16.64 -11.26
CA GLU A 61 9.69 -16.92 -9.83
C GLU A 61 8.56 -16.14 -9.16
N VAL A 62 7.97 -16.73 -8.13
CA VAL A 62 6.99 -16.05 -7.29
C VAL A 62 7.69 -15.49 -6.07
N LEU A 63 7.67 -14.17 -5.94
CA LEU A 63 8.29 -13.44 -4.83
C LEU A 63 7.23 -12.76 -3.98
N TRP A 64 7.40 -12.84 -2.67
CA TRP A 64 6.55 -12.19 -1.69
C TRP A 64 7.37 -11.12 -0.99
N THR A 65 6.85 -9.90 -0.96
CA THR A 65 7.44 -8.79 -0.20
C THR A 65 6.48 -8.39 0.89
N LEU A 66 6.96 -8.33 2.13
CA LEU A 66 6.26 -7.80 3.28
C LEU A 66 7.09 -6.64 3.86
N ILE A 67 6.48 -5.49 4.08
CA ILE A 67 7.08 -4.33 4.75
C ILE A 67 6.12 -3.92 5.85
N ASN A 68 6.68 -3.71 7.05
CA ASN A 68 5.94 -3.26 8.21
C ASN A 68 6.80 -2.21 8.96
N GLY A 69 6.51 -0.94 8.72
CA GLY A 69 7.29 0.18 9.25
C GLY A 69 8.69 0.21 8.64
N ASN A 70 9.69 0.05 9.49
CA ASN A 70 11.12 0.05 9.13
C ASN A 70 11.70 -1.37 8.99
N GLU A 71 10.86 -2.39 8.91
CA GLU A 71 11.28 -3.76 8.70
C GLU A 71 10.63 -4.31 7.44
N GLY A 72 11.34 -5.17 6.72
CA GLY A 72 10.76 -5.92 5.61
C GLY A 72 11.31 -7.33 5.48
N THR A 73 10.60 -8.14 4.72
CA THR A 73 10.90 -9.54 4.45
C THR A 73 10.55 -9.86 3.00
N ILE A 74 11.49 -10.48 2.30
CA ILE A 74 11.30 -11.09 0.99
C ILE A 74 11.28 -12.61 1.16
N VAL A 75 10.32 -13.28 0.53
CA VAL A 75 10.21 -14.74 0.50
C VAL A 75 10.07 -15.19 -0.94
N HIS A 76 10.89 -16.15 -1.37
CA HIS A 76 10.74 -16.81 -2.65
C HIS A 76 11.18 -18.28 -2.54
N SER A 77 10.94 -19.06 -3.59
CA SER A 77 11.33 -20.48 -3.63
C SER A 77 12.60 -20.64 -4.44
N SER A 78 13.52 -21.47 -3.97
CA SER A 78 14.70 -21.93 -4.72
C SER A 78 14.75 -23.46 -4.76
N ASP A 79 15.74 -24.00 -5.45
CA ASP A 79 16.10 -25.42 -5.42
C ASP A 79 16.54 -25.92 -4.02
N HIS A 80 16.93 -24.99 -3.13
CA HIS A 80 17.29 -25.26 -1.74
C HIS A 80 16.13 -25.06 -0.74
N GLY A 81 14.91 -24.85 -1.23
CA GLY A 81 13.70 -24.67 -0.43
C GLY A 81 13.23 -23.22 -0.36
N VAL A 82 12.55 -22.86 0.73
CA VAL A 82 12.02 -21.50 0.91
C VAL A 82 13.15 -20.57 1.35
N VAL A 83 13.47 -19.59 0.51
CA VAL A 83 14.41 -18.51 0.81
C VAL A 83 13.67 -17.42 1.57
N VAL A 84 14.29 -16.92 2.63
CA VAL A 84 13.77 -15.79 3.42
C VAL A 84 14.88 -14.78 3.60
N VAL A 85 14.64 -13.53 3.21
CA VAL A 85 15.57 -12.41 3.40
C VAL A 85 14.85 -11.34 4.20
N ARG A 86 15.39 -10.97 5.36
CA ARG A 86 14.87 -9.90 6.21
C ARG A 86 15.78 -8.69 6.12
N PHE A 87 15.20 -7.50 6.20
CA PHE A 87 15.93 -6.25 6.08
C PHE A 87 15.32 -5.15 6.93
N SER A 88 16.16 -4.20 7.33
CA SER A 88 15.71 -2.91 7.88
C SER A 88 15.55 -1.90 6.74
N LEU A 89 14.60 -0.99 6.84
CA LEU A 89 14.26 0.01 5.83
C LEU A 89 14.31 1.42 6.40
N SER A 90 14.66 2.37 5.53
CA SER A 90 14.50 3.81 5.72
C SER A 90 13.97 4.44 4.44
N TYR A 91 13.26 5.56 4.55
CA TYR A 91 12.86 6.33 3.38
C TYR A 91 14.08 6.83 2.61
N SER A 92 13.97 6.74 1.29
CA SER A 92 14.95 7.30 0.38
C SER A 92 14.45 8.63 -0.16
N ASP A 93 15.30 9.65 -0.13
CA ASP A 93 14.94 10.98 -0.65
C ASP A 93 14.79 11.02 -2.17
N VAL A 94 15.09 9.91 -2.86
CA VAL A 94 15.18 9.84 -4.33
C VAL A 94 13.84 10.07 -5.04
N CYS A 95 12.70 9.77 -4.44
CA CYS A 95 11.39 9.94 -5.10
C CYS A 95 10.36 10.74 -4.32
N ILE A 96 10.80 11.59 -3.39
CA ILE A 96 9.91 12.46 -2.58
C ILE A 96 8.96 13.33 -3.43
N GLU A 97 9.35 13.67 -4.66
CA GLU A 97 8.56 14.52 -5.56
C GLU A 97 7.56 13.73 -6.44
N SER A 98 7.53 12.41 -6.35
CA SER A 98 6.70 11.54 -7.20
C SER A 98 5.47 11.02 -6.46
N ILE A 99 4.29 11.57 -6.77
CA ILE A 99 3.03 11.09 -6.20
C ILE A 99 2.80 9.63 -6.62
N GLY A 100 2.52 8.76 -5.65
CA GLY A 100 2.25 7.34 -5.90
C GLY A 100 3.50 6.46 -6.05
N ILE A 101 4.70 7.01 -5.81
CA ILE A 101 5.95 6.25 -5.79
C ILE A 101 6.56 6.30 -4.39
N ILE A 102 6.93 5.13 -3.85
CA ILE A 102 7.62 4.99 -2.57
C ILE A 102 9.01 4.43 -2.83
N CYS A 103 10.04 5.07 -2.27
CA CYS A 103 11.42 4.59 -2.35
C CYS A 103 11.97 4.34 -0.96
N LEU A 104 12.54 3.16 -0.78
CA LEU A 104 13.09 2.72 0.49
C LEU A 104 14.52 2.25 0.25
N ASP A 105 15.43 2.72 1.09
CA ASP A 105 16.78 2.17 1.22
C ASP A 105 16.75 1.11 2.32
N GLY A 106 17.32 -0.04 2.04
CA GLY A 106 17.25 -1.20 2.89
C GLY A 106 18.61 -1.83 3.17
N LYS A 107 18.71 -2.53 4.29
CA LYS A 107 19.89 -3.31 4.67
C LYS A 107 19.48 -4.71 5.12
N VAL A 108 20.05 -5.75 4.53
CA VAL A 108 19.79 -7.14 4.91
C VAL A 108 20.24 -7.37 6.36
N THR A 109 19.31 -7.83 7.19
CA THR A 109 19.54 -8.09 8.62
C THR A 109 19.61 -9.57 8.94
N GLN A 110 18.99 -10.41 8.12
CA GLN A 110 19.00 -11.86 8.28
C GLN A 110 18.64 -12.53 6.96
N PHE A 111 19.16 -13.72 6.69
CA PHE A 111 18.75 -14.53 5.55
C PHE A 111 18.70 -16.02 5.92
N LYS A 112 18.01 -16.83 5.10
CA LYS A 112 17.89 -18.28 5.27
C LYS A 112 17.79 -18.98 3.92
N ASN A 113 18.43 -20.15 3.81
CA ASN A 113 18.36 -21.06 2.66
C ASN A 113 18.83 -20.44 1.33
N THR A 114 19.81 -19.55 1.38
CA THR A 114 20.37 -18.89 0.20
C THR A 114 21.85 -18.62 0.41
N ASP A 115 22.64 -18.80 -0.65
CA ASP A 115 24.06 -18.42 -0.72
C ASP A 115 24.25 -17.09 -1.48
N SER A 116 23.16 -16.50 -1.96
CA SER A 116 23.17 -15.28 -2.79
C SER A 116 22.98 -14.00 -1.99
N HIS A 117 22.74 -14.10 -0.67
CA HIS A 117 22.54 -12.98 0.23
C HIS A 117 23.46 -13.07 1.44
N ASN A 118 23.86 -11.91 1.95
CA ASN A 118 24.67 -11.76 3.16
C ASN A 118 24.10 -10.66 4.05
N GLU A 119 24.27 -10.80 5.37
CA GLU A 119 23.94 -9.73 6.31
C GLU A 119 24.77 -8.47 6.01
N GLY A 120 24.11 -7.32 6.07
CA GLY A 120 24.71 -6.01 5.81
C GLY A 120 24.59 -5.52 4.37
N GLU A 121 24.14 -6.35 3.43
CA GLU A 121 23.91 -5.98 2.04
C GLU A 121 22.89 -4.85 1.91
N ASP A 122 23.17 -3.90 1.03
CA ASP A 122 22.30 -2.77 0.74
C ASP A 122 21.38 -3.12 -0.42
N LEU A 123 20.10 -2.79 -0.26
CA LEU A 123 19.08 -2.96 -1.28
C LEU A 123 18.23 -1.70 -1.37
N LYS A 124 17.56 -1.51 -2.51
CA LYS A 124 16.60 -0.43 -2.72
C LYS A 124 15.29 -1.02 -3.18
N ILE A 125 14.18 -0.55 -2.61
CA ILE A 125 12.83 -0.95 -3.02
C ILE A 125 12.13 0.29 -3.57
N ILE A 126 11.59 0.17 -4.77
CA ILE A 126 10.72 1.16 -5.39
C ILE A 126 9.35 0.51 -5.58
N ILE A 127 8.32 1.10 -4.98
CA ILE A 127 6.93 0.72 -5.19
C ILE A 127 6.28 1.83 -5.99
N ASP A 128 5.96 1.55 -7.25
CA ASP A 128 5.30 2.47 -8.17
C ASP A 128 3.84 2.01 -8.35
N ALA A 129 2.96 2.62 -7.56
CA ALA A 129 1.52 2.35 -7.62
C ALA A 129 0.89 2.87 -8.92
N THR A 130 1.54 3.82 -9.61
CA THR A 130 1.01 4.39 -10.85
C THR A 130 1.21 3.44 -12.03
N ASN A 131 2.35 2.75 -12.06
CA ASN A 131 2.67 1.77 -13.10
C ASN A 131 2.35 0.34 -12.69
N ASN A 132 1.88 0.12 -11.45
CA ASN A 132 1.66 -1.20 -10.87
C ASN A 132 2.94 -2.05 -10.91
N GLU A 133 4.05 -1.49 -10.43
CA GLU A 133 5.36 -2.15 -10.44
C GLU A 133 6.03 -2.04 -9.07
N GLU A 134 6.66 -3.13 -8.63
CA GLU A 134 7.64 -3.11 -7.55
C GLU A 134 9.01 -3.48 -8.13
N ILE A 135 10.04 -2.72 -7.77
CA ILE A 135 11.42 -2.95 -8.21
C ILE A 135 12.27 -3.10 -6.96
N ILE A 136 12.99 -4.22 -6.86
CA ILE A 136 13.94 -4.49 -5.79
C ILE A 136 15.34 -4.54 -6.43
N SER A 137 16.16 -3.56 -6.12
CA SER A 137 17.53 -3.42 -6.63
C SER A 137 18.53 -3.83 -5.56
N MET A 138 19.40 -4.77 -5.86
CA MET A 138 20.52 -5.12 -4.97
C MET A 138 21.71 -4.20 -5.26
N ILE A 139 22.15 -3.42 -4.27
CA ILE A 139 23.18 -2.38 -4.47
C ILE A 139 24.59 -2.97 -4.34
N ASN A 140 24.78 -3.92 -3.43
CA ASN A 140 26.03 -4.65 -3.24
C ASN A 140 25.78 -6.14 -2.94
N GLY A 141 26.86 -6.90 -2.74
CA GLY A 141 26.80 -8.36 -2.54
C GLY A 141 26.85 -9.17 -3.85
N PRO A 142 26.61 -10.49 -3.79
CA PRO A 142 26.65 -11.39 -4.95
C PRO A 142 25.67 -11.03 -6.06
N LEU A 143 24.57 -10.34 -5.72
CA LEU A 143 23.53 -9.91 -6.64
C LEU A 143 23.64 -8.41 -7.00
N ALA A 144 24.76 -7.75 -6.72
CA ALA A 144 24.92 -6.32 -7.01
C ALA A 144 24.59 -5.97 -8.47
N GLY A 145 23.74 -4.97 -8.66
CA GLY A 145 23.26 -4.51 -9.97
C GLY A 145 22.11 -5.33 -10.55
N VAL A 146 21.59 -6.31 -9.82
CA VAL A 146 20.36 -7.04 -10.19
C VAL A 146 19.14 -6.24 -9.77
N ASP A 147 18.26 -6.01 -10.75
CA ASP A 147 16.91 -5.49 -10.53
C ASP A 147 15.87 -6.62 -10.66
N VAL A 148 15.12 -6.82 -9.59
CA VAL A 148 13.97 -7.71 -9.55
C VAL A 148 12.72 -6.89 -9.74
N LYS A 149 12.10 -7.03 -10.90
CA LYS A 149 10.88 -6.32 -11.26
C LYS A 149 9.68 -7.22 -11.08
N ILE A 150 8.70 -6.76 -10.32
CA ILE A 150 7.48 -7.48 -9.98
C ILE A 150 6.30 -6.68 -10.49
N ASN A 151 5.47 -7.32 -11.31
CA ASN A 151 4.26 -6.69 -11.84
C ASN A 151 3.10 -6.83 -10.84
N LEU A 152 2.62 -5.70 -10.31
CA LEU A 152 1.53 -5.63 -9.32
C LEU A 152 0.14 -5.84 -9.94
N THR A 153 -0.03 -5.70 -11.26
CA THR A 153 -1.30 -6.08 -11.92
C THR A 153 -1.52 -7.59 -11.98
N LYS A 154 -0.44 -8.37 -11.87
CA LYS A 154 -0.50 -9.84 -11.82
C LYS A 154 -0.72 -10.36 -10.40
N ILE A 155 -1.05 -9.49 -9.44
CA ILE A 155 -1.65 -9.87 -8.17
C ILE A 155 -3.06 -10.38 -8.49
N LYS A 156 -3.14 -11.61 -8.98
CA LYS A 156 -4.31 -12.41 -8.63
C LYS A 156 -4.20 -12.58 -7.12
N THR A 157 -5.26 -12.22 -6.44
CA THR A 157 -5.57 -12.51 -5.04
C THR A 157 -6.34 -13.84 -4.98
N PRO A 158 -5.87 -14.99 -5.54
CA PRO A 158 -6.65 -16.21 -5.50
C PRO A 158 -6.92 -16.62 -4.06
N GLU A 159 -6.11 -16.21 -3.08
CA GLU A 159 -6.41 -16.52 -1.68
C GLU A 159 -7.64 -15.77 -1.15
N ALA A 160 -7.71 -14.44 -1.27
CA ALA A 160 -8.88 -13.67 -0.80
C ALA A 160 -10.13 -13.98 -1.62
N GLU A 161 -9.98 -14.11 -2.94
CA GLU A 161 -11.05 -14.52 -3.85
C GLU A 161 -11.61 -15.90 -3.48
N GLU A 162 -10.74 -16.91 -3.31
CA GLU A 162 -11.19 -18.27 -2.99
C GLU A 162 -11.74 -18.37 -1.56
N ILE A 163 -11.20 -17.61 -0.60
CA ILE A 163 -11.78 -17.50 0.75
C ILE A 163 -13.19 -16.94 0.67
N ALA A 164 -13.38 -15.83 -0.05
CA ALA A 164 -14.69 -15.19 -0.22
C ALA A 164 -15.67 -16.10 -0.95
N LYS A 165 -15.26 -16.73 -2.07
CA LYS A 165 -16.08 -17.72 -2.79
C LYS A 165 -16.54 -18.84 -1.88
N ARG A 166 -15.60 -19.51 -1.22
CA ARG A 166 -15.90 -20.65 -0.32
C ARG A 166 -16.85 -20.24 0.80
N PHE A 167 -16.67 -19.03 1.36
CA PHE A 167 -17.61 -18.49 2.32
C PHE A 167 -19.00 -18.35 1.70
N VAL A 168 -19.15 -17.64 0.58
CA VAL A 168 -20.48 -17.42 -0.04
C VAL A 168 -21.16 -18.74 -0.39
N PHE A 169 -20.46 -19.70 -1.01
CA PHE A 169 -21.02 -21.02 -1.35
C PHE A 169 -21.53 -21.81 -0.13
N SER A 170 -21.00 -21.55 1.06
CA SER A 170 -21.44 -22.18 2.32
C SER A 170 -22.36 -21.30 3.17
N ALA A 171 -22.58 -20.05 2.76
CA ALA A 171 -23.37 -19.09 3.50
C ALA A 171 -24.87 -19.40 3.38
N PRO A 172 -25.68 -19.17 4.44
CA PRO A 172 -27.10 -19.52 4.46
C PRO A 172 -27.92 -18.99 3.27
N THR A 173 -27.69 -17.74 2.84
CA THR A 173 -28.43 -17.15 1.71
C THR A 173 -28.18 -17.92 0.43
N PHE A 174 -26.91 -18.10 0.05
CA PHE A 174 -26.56 -18.76 -1.21
C PHE A 174 -26.81 -20.27 -1.17
N SER A 175 -26.52 -20.94 -0.05
CA SER A 175 -26.69 -22.39 0.06
C SER A 175 -28.16 -22.84 0.04
N TYR A 176 -29.08 -21.96 0.45
CA TYR A 176 -30.51 -22.25 0.42
C TYR A 176 -31.03 -22.35 -1.03
N ASP A 177 -30.72 -21.37 -1.88
CA ASP A 177 -31.25 -21.30 -3.24
C ASP A 177 -30.49 -20.41 -4.23
N GLY A 178 -29.20 -20.16 -3.99
CA GLY A 178 -28.31 -19.45 -4.90
C GLY A 178 -28.05 -20.24 -6.19
N MET A 179 -27.88 -19.52 -7.30
CA MET A 179 -27.69 -20.06 -8.64
C MET A 179 -26.20 -20.02 -9.04
N PRO A 180 -25.46 -21.15 -9.01
CA PRO A 180 -24.02 -21.17 -9.27
C PRO A 180 -23.58 -20.58 -10.61
N GLU A 181 -24.42 -20.68 -11.63
CA GLU A 181 -24.17 -20.16 -12.98
C GLU A 181 -24.19 -18.62 -13.06
N SER A 182 -24.83 -17.96 -12.10
CA SER A 182 -24.91 -16.50 -12.01
C SER A 182 -23.74 -15.88 -11.24
N PHE A 183 -22.97 -16.70 -10.52
CA PHE A 183 -21.94 -16.27 -9.59
C PHE A 183 -20.78 -15.58 -10.32
N LYS A 184 -20.56 -14.29 -10.02
CA LYS A 184 -19.52 -13.47 -10.64
C LYS A 184 -18.77 -12.69 -9.56
N VAL A 185 -17.44 -12.81 -9.56
CA VAL A 185 -16.58 -11.98 -8.72
C VAL A 185 -16.23 -10.71 -9.49
N GLY A 186 -16.44 -9.55 -8.85
CA GLY A 186 -16.02 -8.26 -9.38
C GLY A 186 -14.57 -7.92 -9.03
N ASP A 187 -14.15 -6.69 -9.35
CA ASP A 187 -12.79 -6.25 -9.06
C ASP A 187 -12.54 -6.16 -7.55
N ILE A 188 -11.45 -6.79 -7.10
CA ILE A 188 -11.08 -6.84 -5.68
C ILE A 188 -10.40 -5.53 -5.30
N ILE A 189 -10.91 -4.88 -4.25
CA ILE A 189 -10.43 -3.60 -3.75
C ILE A 189 -9.57 -3.85 -2.52
N ILE A 190 -8.35 -3.33 -2.50
CA ILE A 190 -7.49 -3.36 -1.32
C ILE A 190 -7.69 -2.04 -0.56
N GLN A 191 -8.11 -2.12 0.70
CA GLN A 191 -8.28 -0.93 1.54
C GLN A 191 -7.01 -0.59 2.30
N GLU A 192 -6.72 0.71 2.40
CA GLU A 192 -5.67 1.29 3.22
C GLU A 192 -5.97 1.12 4.72
N SER A 193 -5.71 -0.08 5.26
CA SER A 193 -5.94 -0.43 6.66
C SER A 193 -4.90 -1.44 7.15
N PHE A 194 -4.77 -1.56 8.48
CA PHE A 194 -3.83 -2.51 9.10
C PHE A 194 -4.53 -3.44 10.10
N PRO A 195 -4.47 -4.77 9.89
CA PRO A 195 -3.98 -5.47 8.68
C PRO A 195 -4.77 -5.11 7.40
N PRO A 196 -4.22 -5.32 6.18
CA PRO A 196 -4.92 -5.03 4.93
C PRO A 196 -6.26 -5.75 4.84
N GLN A 197 -7.24 -5.03 4.34
CA GLN A 197 -8.57 -5.55 4.08
C GLN A 197 -8.78 -5.68 2.58
N PHE A 198 -9.10 -6.89 2.13
CA PHE A 198 -9.49 -7.17 0.76
C PHE A 198 -11.00 -7.17 0.69
N VAL A 199 -11.57 -6.25 -0.08
CA VAL A 199 -13.00 -6.15 -0.33
C VAL A 199 -13.30 -6.83 -1.65
N VAL A 200 -14.05 -7.93 -1.57
CA VAL A 200 -14.39 -8.82 -2.68
C VAL A 200 -15.89 -8.67 -2.96
N PRO A 201 -16.27 -7.88 -3.98
CA PRO A 201 -17.66 -7.82 -4.44
C PRO A 201 -18.00 -9.08 -5.24
N ILE A 202 -19.16 -9.66 -4.96
CA ILE A 202 -19.66 -10.87 -5.64
C ILE A 202 -21.13 -10.66 -5.97
N ASP A 203 -21.49 -10.90 -7.23
CA ASP A 203 -22.87 -10.91 -7.69
C ASP A 203 -23.36 -12.35 -7.87
N PHE A 204 -24.60 -12.61 -7.46
CA PHE A 204 -25.28 -13.88 -7.71
C PHE A 204 -26.80 -13.70 -7.68
N ASP A 205 -27.51 -14.61 -8.33
CA ASP A 205 -28.95 -14.71 -8.32
C ASP A 205 -29.39 -15.82 -7.34
N SER A 206 -30.54 -15.62 -6.69
CA SER A 206 -31.24 -16.64 -5.89
C SER A 206 -32.61 -16.92 -6.48
N LEU A 207 -33.10 -18.16 -6.38
CA LEU A 207 -34.41 -18.55 -6.92
C LEU A 207 -35.59 -17.86 -6.21
N HIS A 208 -35.39 -17.44 -4.97
CA HIS A 208 -36.36 -16.69 -4.18
C HIS A 208 -35.72 -15.45 -3.57
N GLY A 209 -36.54 -14.42 -3.37
CA GLY A 209 -36.14 -13.26 -2.58
C GLY A 209 -35.99 -13.59 -1.09
N GLY A 210 -35.14 -12.81 -0.41
CA GLY A 210 -34.87 -12.89 1.01
C GLY A 210 -33.39 -13.09 1.32
N TYR A 211 -33.08 -13.26 2.60
CA TYR A 211 -31.72 -13.45 3.11
C TYR A 211 -31.72 -14.53 4.18
N GLY A 212 -30.57 -15.17 4.41
CA GLY A 212 -30.34 -16.19 5.40
C GLY A 212 -30.99 -17.55 5.08
N ASP A 213 -31.04 -18.40 6.11
CA ASP A 213 -31.80 -19.66 6.06
C ASP A 213 -33.31 -19.38 6.15
N ARG A 214 -34.05 -19.95 5.19
CA ARG A 214 -35.47 -19.71 4.95
C ARG A 214 -36.30 -21.01 4.95
N THR A 215 -35.77 -22.14 5.44
CA THR A 215 -36.42 -23.47 5.39
C THR A 215 -37.85 -23.52 5.96
N GLU A 216 -38.24 -22.58 6.82
CA GLU A 216 -39.58 -22.53 7.42
C GLU A 216 -40.40 -21.28 7.02
N GLN A 217 -39.94 -20.53 6.03
CA GLN A 217 -40.57 -19.28 5.61
C GLN A 217 -41.34 -19.44 4.30
N ILE A 218 -42.45 -18.70 4.17
CA ILE A 218 -43.13 -18.53 2.88
C ILE A 218 -42.30 -17.56 2.06
N VAL A 219 -41.64 -18.07 1.02
CA VAL A 219 -40.74 -17.28 0.15
C VAL A 219 -41.42 -16.84 -1.15
N THR A 220 -40.94 -15.74 -1.73
CA THR A 220 -41.41 -15.23 -3.01
C THR A 220 -40.84 -16.05 -4.17
N GLN A 221 -41.67 -16.43 -5.14
CA GLN A 221 -41.24 -17.17 -6.34
C GLN A 221 -40.70 -16.22 -7.42
N VAL A 222 -39.57 -15.56 -7.13
CA VAL A 222 -38.95 -14.60 -8.04
C VAL A 222 -37.42 -14.68 -7.95
N ILE A 223 -36.78 -14.82 -9.12
CA ILE A 223 -35.32 -14.75 -9.22
C ILE A 223 -34.90 -13.37 -8.74
N THR A 224 -34.07 -13.34 -7.70
CA THR A 224 -33.65 -12.12 -7.03
C THR A 224 -32.14 -11.97 -7.18
N PRO A 225 -31.67 -10.90 -7.84
CA PRO A 225 -30.25 -10.59 -7.91
C PRO A 225 -29.76 -10.02 -6.58
N HIS A 226 -28.57 -10.45 -6.18
CA HIS A 226 -27.89 -10.02 -4.96
C HIS A 226 -26.46 -9.60 -5.27
N THR A 227 -25.99 -8.60 -4.54
CA THR A 227 -24.57 -8.25 -4.46
C THR A 227 -24.12 -8.43 -3.01
N ILE A 228 -23.16 -9.32 -2.78
CA ILE A 228 -22.50 -9.47 -1.48
C ILE A 228 -21.11 -8.82 -1.51
N ILE A 229 -20.83 -8.01 -0.49
CA ILE A 229 -19.51 -7.43 -0.24
C ILE A 229 -18.85 -8.21 0.86
N VAL A 230 -17.83 -9.00 0.53
CA VAL A 230 -17.06 -9.80 1.50
C VAL A 230 -15.75 -9.09 1.81
N THR A 231 -15.46 -8.87 3.08
CA THR A 231 -14.17 -8.35 3.53
C THR A 231 -13.33 -9.50 4.09
N VAL A 232 -12.13 -9.67 3.53
CA VAL A 232 -11.15 -10.66 3.98
C VAL A 232 -9.96 -9.94 4.60
N THR A 233 -9.53 -10.41 5.77
CA THR A 233 -8.43 -9.84 6.54
C THR A 233 -7.66 -10.96 7.21
N ASN A 234 -6.32 -10.99 7.06
CA ASN A 234 -5.47 -12.06 7.60
C ASN A 234 -5.99 -13.48 7.26
N GLY A 235 -6.45 -13.69 6.02
CA GLY A 235 -6.97 -14.98 5.56
C GLY A 235 -8.33 -15.40 6.16
N MET A 236 -9.05 -14.49 6.83
CA MET A 236 -10.36 -14.74 7.42
C MET A 236 -11.41 -13.76 6.90
N VAL A 237 -12.65 -14.21 6.76
CA VAL A 237 -13.79 -13.32 6.48
C VAL A 237 -14.13 -12.54 7.74
N THR A 238 -14.07 -11.22 7.67
CA THR A 238 -14.37 -10.30 8.79
C THR A 238 -15.68 -9.55 8.61
N SER A 239 -16.21 -9.49 7.39
CA SER A 239 -17.51 -8.91 7.06
C SER A 239 -18.08 -9.57 5.81
N ALA A 240 -19.41 -9.69 5.72
CA ALA A 240 -20.10 -10.20 4.55
C ALA A 240 -21.49 -9.57 4.46
N ILE A 241 -21.66 -8.55 3.62
CA ILE A 241 -22.90 -7.76 3.58
C ILE A 241 -23.61 -7.91 2.24
N ILE A 242 -24.84 -8.42 2.25
CA ILE A 242 -25.70 -8.57 1.07
C ILE A 242 -26.57 -7.32 0.90
N ASP A 243 -26.58 -6.76 -0.31
CA ASP A 243 -27.41 -5.63 -0.76
C ASP A 243 -27.33 -4.38 0.13
N ARG A 244 -26.27 -4.25 0.93
CA ARG A 244 -26.14 -3.23 2.01
C ARG A 244 -27.25 -3.31 3.07
N LYS A 245 -27.93 -4.45 3.17
CA LYS A 245 -29.13 -4.64 4.00
C LYS A 245 -28.99 -5.78 4.99
N TRP A 246 -28.21 -6.80 4.66
CA TRP A 246 -28.12 -8.01 5.45
C TRP A 246 -26.67 -8.33 5.77
N ASP A 247 -26.37 -8.54 7.05
CA ASP A 247 -25.10 -9.07 7.51
C ASP A 247 -25.18 -10.60 7.49
N GLU A 248 -24.56 -11.20 6.47
CA GLU A 248 -24.56 -12.65 6.24
C GLU A 248 -23.70 -13.39 7.26
N LEU A 249 -22.69 -12.74 7.83
CA LEU A 249 -21.83 -13.37 8.83
C LEU A 249 -22.56 -13.49 10.18
N ASN A 250 -23.31 -12.46 10.56
CA ASN A 250 -24.04 -12.40 11.82
C ASN A 250 -25.52 -12.80 11.70
N GLN A 251 -26.02 -13.01 10.48
CA GLN A 251 -27.41 -13.34 10.16
C GLN A 251 -28.42 -12.31 10.72
N ILE A 252 -28.13 -11.03 10.51
CA ILE A 252 -28.96 -9.92 10.98
C ILE A 252 -29.22 -8.86 9.91
N GLN A 253 -30.39 -8.22 9.99
CA GLN A 253 -30.71 -7.05 9.18
C GLN A 253 -29.89 -5.84 9.66
N LEU A 254 -29.21 -5.17 8.73
CA LEU A 254 -28.55 -3.91 8.99
C LEU A 254 -29.59 -2.79 9.17
N PRO A 255 -29.33 -1.84 10.09
CA PRO A 255 -30.19 -0.66 10.23
C PRO A 255 -30.21 0.13 8.92
N TRP A 256 -31.40 0.54 8.49
CA TRP A 256 -31.54 1.38 7.31
C TRP A 256 -30.86 2.73 7.55
N THR A 257 -29.82 3.04 6.76
CA THR A 257 -29.22 4.38 6.68
C THR A 257 -29.65 5.02 5.37
N PRO A 258 -30.47 6.10 5.37
CA PRO A 258 -30.73 6.84 4.16
C PRO A 258 -29.42 7.46 3.66
N THR A 259 -29.03 7.14 2.43
CA THR A 259 -27.98 7.88 1.72
C THR A 259 -28.45 9.33 1.64
N LYS A 260 -27.70 10.29 2.20
CA LYS A 260 -27.93 11.71 1.91
C LYS A 260 -27.72 11.89 0.40
N VAL A 261 -28.82 12.03 -0.33
CA VAL A 261 -28.78 12.59 -1.69
C VAL A 261 -28.20 14.00 -1.53
N PRO A 262 -27.15 14.40 -2.26
CA PRO A 262 -26.76 15.80 -2.33
C PRO A 262 -27.99 16.56 -2.83
N ASP A 263 -28.44 17.51 -2.02
CA ASP A 263 -29.60 18.35 -2.30
C ASP A 263 -29.38 19.02 -3.67
N GLU A 264 -29.98 18.46 -4.73
CA GLU A 264 -30.14 19.18 -5.98
C GLU A 264 -31.09 20.32 -5.68
N THR A 265 -30.50 21.49 -5.44
CA THR A 265 -31.22 22.76 -5.41
C THR A 265 -31.90 22.94 -6.76
N VAL A 266 -33.15 22.49 -6.87
CA VAL A 266 -34.05 22.89 -7.93
C VAL A 266 -34.35 24.35 -7.69
N SER A 267 -33.64 25.22 -8.40
CA SER A 267 -34.03 26.62 -8.55
C SER A 267 -35.36 26.65 -9.30
N HIS A 268 -36.46 26.73 -8.56
CA HIS A 268 -37.70 27.28 -9.09
C HIS A 268 -37.45 28.76 -9.36
N GLU A 269 -37.05 29.08 -10.60
CA GLU A 269 -37.14 30.45 -11.09
C GLU A 269 -38.57 30.70 -11.57
N ASN A 270 -39.13 31.78 -11.03
CA ASN A 270 -40.54 32.10 -10.98
C ASN A 270 -41.18 32.29 -12.36
N ILE A 271 -42.41 31.77 -12.50
CA ILE A 271 -43.38 32.29 -13.47
C ILE A 271 -44.15 33.40 -12.75
N GLU A 272 -43.89 34.64 -13.17
CA GLU A 272 -44.86 35.74 -13.16
C GLU A 272 -44.69 36.56 -14.45
#